data_AF-A0A1J5CRB2-F1
#
_entry.id   AF-A0A1J5CRB2-F1
#
_cell.length_a   1.000
_cell.length_b   1.000
_cell.length_c   1.000
_cell.angle_alpha   90.00
_cell.angle_beta   90.00
_cell.angle_gamma   90.00
#
_symmetry.space_group_name_H-M   'P 1'
#
loop_
_entity.id
_entity.type
_entity.pdbx_description
1 polymer ?
#
loop_
_entity_poly.entity_id
_entity_poly.type
_entity_poly.pdbx_seq_one_letter_code
_entity_poly.pdbx_strand_id
1 'polypeptide(L)'
;MRDIAGVSRAKFAAALRFAVRFGNVLGSRGNVIPLFKQQIKAGGPTMIARPNMIRFFMTIPEASKLDIQAGSYGRGDEVFLLNMGEQVRIADLASDLIRQAGLEEGQDIKIEYSGVRLSRKSYEELLTAEEGLTATRNKKIFIVRPEMVREEAVLSYLSELRNAAVVENRPPIIGTLRMASPSTWLRTGRLI
;
A
#
# COMPACT_ATOMS: atom_id res chain seq x y z
N MET A 1 -43.26 16.24 -26.23
CA MET A 1 -42.32 16.01 -25.11
C MET A 1 -42.77 14.76 -24.38
N ARG A 2 -42.01 13.67 -24.44
CA ARG A 2 -42.35 12.41 -23.77
C ARG A 2 -41.75 12.43 -22.36
N ASP A 3 -42.62 12.20 -21.37
CA ASP A 3 -42.26 11.97 -19.97
C ASP A 3 -41.25 10.83 -19.83
N ILE A 4 -40.18 11.09 -19.08
CA ILE A 4 -39.16 10.10 -18.68
C ILE A 4 -39.33 9.74 -17.19
N ALA A 5 -40.56 9.83 -16.67
CA ALA A 5 -40.93 9.38 -15.33
C ALA A 5 -41.14 7.85 -15.34
N GLY A 6 -40.06 7.08 -15.45
CA GLY A 6 -40.19 5.63 -15.54
C GLY A 6 -38.92 4.80 -15.34
N VAL A 7 -37.79 5.41 -14.95
CA VAL A 7 -36.64 4.59 -14.54
C VAL A 7 -36.84 4.18 -13.08
N SER A 8 -37.46 3.02 -12.93
CA SER A 8 -37.47 2.23 -11.70
C SER A 8 -36.09 2.30 -11.05
N ARG A 9 -36.02 2.83 -9.82
CA ARG A 9 -34.88 2.58 -8.93
C ARG A 9 -34.85 1.08 -8.69
N ALA A 10 -34.12 0.36 -9.52
CA ALA A 10 -33.68 -0.97 -9.16
C ALA A 10 -33.03 -0.84 -7.79
N LYS A 11 -33.64 -1.47 -6.77
CA LYS A 11 -32.97 -1.71 -5.49
C LYS A 11 -31.77 -2.58 -5.84
N PHE A 12 -30.62 -1.95 -6.09
CA PHE A 12 -29.37 -2.68 -6.10
C PHE A 12 -29.33 -3.41 -4.76
N ALA A 13 -29.26 -4.74 -4.80
CA ALA A 13 -28.87 -5.51 -3.63
C ALA A 13 -27.64 -4.82 -3.04
N ALA A 14 -27.60 -4.65 -1.72
CA ALA A 14 -26.50 -3.95 -1.06
C ALA A 14 -25.17 -4.46 -1.64
N ALA A 15 -24.43 -3.57 -2.30
CA ALA A 15 -23.24 -3.96 -3.02
C ALA A 15 -22.25 -4.55 -2.02
N LEU A 16 -21.81 -5.79 -2.26
CA LEU A 16 -20.78 -6.42 -1.46
C LEU A 16 -19.49 -5.62 -1.59
N ARG A 17 -18.97 -5.13 -0.47
CA ARG A 17 -17.71 -4.39 -0.41
C ARG A 17 -16.68 -5.23 0.31
N PHE A 18 -15.47 -5.24 -0.22
CA PHE A 18 -14.31 -5.79 0.45
C PHE A 18 -13.08 -5.01 0.02
N ALA A 19 -12.00 -5.11 0.78
CA ALA A 19 -10.69 -4.60 0.40
C ALA A 19 -9.68 -5.73 0.45
N VAL A 20 -8.63 -5.65 -0.37
CA VAL A 20 -7.50 -6.58 -0.31
C VAL A 20 -6.23 -5.77 -0.08
N ARG A 21 -5.47 -6.16 0.95
CA ARG A 21 -4.20 -5.55 1.34
C ARG A 21 -3.06 -6.46 0.94
N PHE A 22 -2.07 -5.88 0.29
CA PHE A 22 -0.81 -6.51 -0.08
C PHE A 22 0.25 -5.43 -0.29
N GLY A 23 1.51 -5.83 -0.17
CA GLY A 23 2.67 -4.98 -0.38
C GLY A 23 3.03 -4.82 -1.87
N ASN A 24 4.32 -4.74 -2.17
CA ASN A 24 4.75 -4.38 -3.52
C ASN A 24 4.48 -5.48 -4.54
N VAL A 25 4.09 -5.08 -5.75
CA VAL A 25 3.89 -5.99 -6.87
C VAL A 25 5.00 -5.78 -7.89
N LEU A 26 5.73 -6.85 -8.20
CA LEU A 26 6.85 -6.83 -9.15
C LEU A 26 6.36 -6.41 -10.54
N GLY A 27 6.97 -5.37 -11.11
CA GLY A 27 6.62 -4.86 -12.43
C GLY A 27 5.41 -3.91 -12.47
N SER A 28 4.85 -3.53 -11.31
CA SER A 28 3.82 -2.48 -11.25
C SER A 28 4.40 -1.08 -11.48
N ARG A 29 3.53 -0.11 -11.83
CA ARG A 29 3.91 1.31 -11.93
C ARG A 29 4.39 1.83 -10.58
N GLY A 30 5.48 2.59 -10.57
CA GLY A 30 6.08 3.16 -9.36
C GLY A 30 6.93 2.18 -8.52
N ASN A 31 7.13 0.95 -9.00
CA ASN A 31 8.07 0.00 -8.39
C ASN A 31 9.52 0.49 -8.58
N VAL A 32 10.39 0.13 -7.63
CA VAL A 32 11.82 0.46 -7.65
C VAL A 32 12.59 -0.28 -8.77
N ILE A 33 12.10 -1.44 -9.22
CA ILE A 33 12.79 -2.27 -10.21
C ILE A 33 13.00 -1.56 -11.56
N PRO A 34 11.99 -0.92 -12.18
CA PRO A 34 12.21 -0.10 -13.37
C PRO A 34 13.28 0.97 -13.20
N LEU A 35 13.32 1.63 -12.04
CA LEU A 35 14.32 2.65 -11.73
C LEU A 35 15.73 2.04 -11.65
N PHE A 36 15.89 0.92 -10.95
CA PHE A 36 17.17 0.22 -10.87
C PHE A 36 17.65 -0.24 -12.25
N LYS A 37 16.77 -0.83 -13.06
CA LYS A 37 17.10 -1.23 -14.44
C LYS A 37 17.55 -0.03 -15.28
N GLN A 38 16.93 1.13 -15.10
CA GLN A 38 17.33 2.36 -15.78
C GLN A 38 18.71 2.86 -15.32
N GLN A 39 18.97 2.85 -14.00
CA GLN A 39 20.27 3.24 -13.43
C GLN A 39 21.40 2.33 -13.91
N ILE A 40 21.18 1.01 -13.85
CA ILE A 40 22.12 0.00 -14.33
C ILE A 40 22.40 0.19 -15.83
N LYS A 41 21.36 0.36 -16.65
CA LYS A 41 21.52 0.60 -18.09
C LYS A 41 22.28 1.90 -18.40
N ALA A 42 22.17 2.90 -17.53
CA ALA A 42 22.89 4.16 -17.66
C ALA A 42 24.35 4.09 -17.16
N GLY A 43 24.80 2.96 -16.60
CA GLY A 43 26.13 2.82 -16.01
C GLY A 43 26.30 3.58 -14.68
N GLY A 44 25.21 4.11 -14.12
CA GLY A 44 25.24 4.87 -12.88
C GLY A 44 25.07 3.98 -11.64
N PRO A 45 25.45 4.47 -10.44
CA PRO A 45 25.19 3.74 -9.22
C PRO A 45 23.69 3.51 -9.01
N THR A 46 23.34 2.35 -8.47
CA THR A 46 21.97 2.05 -8.06
C THR A 46 21.72 2.71 -6.70
N MET A 47 20.80 3.68 -6.66
CA MET A 47 20.54 4.48 -5.47
C MET A 47 19.48 3.84 -4.58
N ILE A 48 19.85 3.51 -3.35
CA ILE A 48 18.95 2.95 -2.33
C ILE A 48 18.80 3.95 -1.18
N ALA A 49 17.59 4.05 -0.60
CA ALA A 49 17.38 4.98 0.52
C ALA A 49 18.16 4.57 1.79
N ARG A 50 18.11 3.28 2.16
CA ARG A 50 18.74 2.74 3.37
C ARG A 50 19.22 1.29 3.17
N PRO A 51 20.30 0.87 3.87
CA PRO A 51 20.86 -0.48 3.74
C PRO A 51 19.93 -1.60 4.23
N ASN A 52 19.15 -1.33 5.28
CA ASN A 52 18.29 -2.33 5.91
C ASN A 52 16.83 -2.25 5.41
N MET A 53 16.61 -1.72 4.20
CA MET A 53 15.26 -1.58 3.66
C MET A 53 14.76 -2.95 3.17
N ILE A 54 13.66 -3.41 3.75
CA ILE A 54 13.01 -4.69 3.41
C ILE A 54 11.56 -4.47 2.99
N ARG A 55 11.08 -5.27 2.04
CA ARG A 55 9.73 -5.13 1.47
C ARG A 55 9.15 -6.47 1.10
N PHE A 56 7.83 -6.59 1.18
CA PHE A 56 7.14 -7.74 0.58
C PHE A 56 7.04 -7.55 -0.92
N PHE A 57 7.19 -8.65 -1.65
CA PHE A 57 7.03 -8.69 -3.10
C PHE A 57 6.19 -9.89 -3.50
N MET A 58 5.37 -9.69 -4.52
CA MET A 58 4.64 -10.75 -5.20
C MET A 58 4.59 -10.40 -6.69
N THR A 59 4.44 -11.39 -7.56
CA THR A 59 4.27 -11.15 -8.99
C THR A 59 2.85 -10.65 -9.31
N ILE A 60 2.68 -9.96 -10.46
CA ILE A 60 1.34 -9.53 -10.93
C ILE A 60 0.38 -10.73 -11.06
N PRO A 61 0.74 -11.86 -11.70
CA PRO A 61 -0.19 -12.97 -11.86
C PRO A 61 -0.62 -13.58 -10.52
N GLU A 62 0.29 -13.68 -9.56
CA GLU A 62 -0.04 -14.14 -8.21
C GLU A 62 -1.00 -13.19 -7.50
N ALA A 63 -0.72 -11.88 -7.52
CA ALA A 63 -1.57 -10.87 -6.90
C ALA A 63 -2.98 -10.88 -7.50
N SER A 64 -3.09 -10.83 -8.84
CA SER A 64 -4.38 -10.87 -9.53
C SER A 64 -5.16 -12.16 -9.24
N LYS A 65 -4.49 -13.32 -9.20
CA LYS A 65 -5.15 -14.59 -8.87
C LYS A 65 -5.72 -14.58 -7.45
N LEU A 66 -4.95 -14.10 -6.48
CA LEU A 66 -5.38 -14.06 -5.09
C LEU A 66 -6.47 -13.02 -4.85
N ASP A 67 -6.44 -11.89 -5.56
CA ASP A 67 -7.45 -10.84 -5.48
C ASP A 67 -8.83 -11.33 -5.96
N ILE A 68 -8.86 -12.02 -7.10
CA ILE A 68 -10.08 -12.67 -7.61
C ILE A 68 -10.58 -13.74 -6.62
N GLN A 69 -9.68 -14.53 -6.04
CA GLN A 69 -10.05 -15.54 -5.05
C GLN A 69 -10.57 -14.92 -3.75
N ALA A 70 -10.00 -13.81 -3.29
CA ALA A 70 -10.47 -13.08 -2.12
C ALA A 70 -11.94 -12.66 -2.29
N GLY A 71 -12.30 -12.15 -3.47
CA GLY A 71 -13.69 -11.82 -3.81
C GLY A 71 -14.67 -13.00 -3.70
N SER A 72 -14.21 -14.24 -3.89
CA SER A 72 -15.05 -15.45 -3.72
C SER A 72 -15.31 -15.81 -2.25
N TYR A 73 -14.51 -15.28 -1.32
CA TYR A 73 -14.69 -15.48 0.13
C TYR A 73 -15.52 -14.38 0.79
N GLY A 74 -15.68 -13.23 0.13
CA GLY A 74 -16.32 -12.04 0.69
C GLY A 74 -17.80 -12.26 1.00
N ARG A 75 -18.22 -11.85 2.19
CA ARG A 75 -19.62 -11.78 2.63
C ARG A 75 -20.05 -10.34 2.92
N GLY A 76 -19.13 -9.38 2.82
CA GLY A 76 -19.34 -7.96 3.04
C GLY A 76 -18.44 -7.47 4.17
N ASP A 77 -17.86 -6.28 3.97
CA ASP A 77 -17.08 -5.53 4.95
C ASP A 77 -15.79 -6.23 5.43
N GLU A 78 -15.33 -7.27 4.72
CA GLU A 78 -14.03 -7.88 5.00
C GLU A 78 -12.86 -7.12 4.38
N VAL A 79 -11.76 -7.13 5.12
CA VAL A 79 -10.45 -6.77 4.61
C VAL A 79 -9.64 -8.05 4.50
N PHE A 80 -9.23 -8.42 3.29
CA PHE A 80 -8.35 -9.56 3.08
C PHE A 80 -6.89 -9.14 3.13
N LEU A 81 -6.03 -9.97 3.70
CA LEU A 81 -4.59 -9.83 3.64
C LEU A 81 -3.98 -10.99 2.87
N LEU A 82 -3.13 -10.69 1.91
CA LEU A 82 -2.40 -11.71 1.16
C LEU A 82 -1.10 -12.11 1.86
N ASN A 83 -0.86 -13.41 1.96
CA ASN A 83 0.44 -13.93 2.35
C ASN A 83 1.43 -13.80 1.18
N MET A 84 2.42 -12.95 1.35
CA MET A 84 3.45 -12.69 0.34
C MET A 84 4.75 -13.46 0.58
N GLY A 85 4.78 -14.31 1.60
CA GLY A 85 6.00 -14.99 2.03
C GLY A 85 6.93 -14.07 2.81
N GLU A 86 8.22 -14.20 2.59
CA GLU A 86 9.24 -13.46 3.32
C GLU A 86 9.52 -12.09 2.71
N GLN A 87 9.97 -11.16 3.54
CA GLN A 87 10.40 -9.83 3.06
C GLN A 87 11.77 -9.94 2.38
N VAL A 88 11.94 -9.21 1.28
CA VAL A 88 13.19 -9.16 0.52
C VAL A 88 13.91 -7.85 0.82
N ARG A 89 15.24 -7.92 1.02
CA ARG A 89 16.09 -6.73 1.12
C ARG A 89 16.23 -6.06 -0.23
N ILE A 90 16.05 -4.74 -0.25
CA ILE A 90 16.12 -3.95 -1.48
C ILE A 90 17.55 -3.90 -2.05
N ALA A 91 18.57 -3.99 -1.19
CA ALA A 91 19.96 -4.12 -1.61
C ALA A 91 20.20 -5.43 -2.37
N ASP A 92 19.68 -6.55 -1.85
CA ASP A 92 19.85 -7.87 -2.47
C ASP A 92 19.11 -7.90 -3.83
N LEU A 93 17.91 -7.31 -3.91
CA LEU A 93 17.20 -7.12 -5.17
C LEU A 93 17.99 -6.30 -6.20
N ALA A 94 18.67 -5.23 -5.78
CA ALA A 94 19.51 -4.44 -6.67
C ALA A 94 20.73 -5.23 -7.16
N SER A 95 21.39 -5.96 -6.28
CA SER A 95 22.52 -6.85 -6.60
C SER A 95 22.12 -7.92 -7.63
N ASP A 96 20.95 -8.55 -7.44
CA ASP A 96 20.42 -9.53 -8.39
C ASP A 96 20.18 -8.93 -9.77
N LEU A 97 19.68 -7.70 -9.86
CA LEU A 97 19.45 -7.02 -11.13
C LEU A 97 20.76 -6.64 -11.82
N ILE A 98 21.80 -6.24 -11.08
CA ILE A 98 23.15 -5.98 -11.62
C ILE A 98 23.71 -7.28 -12.23
N ARG A 99 23.67 -8.38 -11.48
CA ARG A 99 24.13 -9.69 -11.97
C ARG A 99 23.36 -10.18 -13.20
N GLN A 100 22.04 -10.00 -13.21
CA GLN A 100 21.20 -10.35 -14.37
C GLN A 100 21.49 -9.52 -15.62
N ALA A 101 22.05 -8.31 -15.46
CA ALA A 101 22.51 -7.49 -16.57
C ALA A 101 23.90 -7.92 -17.09
N GLY A 102 24.53 -8.93 -16.49
CA GLY A 102 25.87 -9.40 -16.85
C GLY A 102 26.99 -8.51 -16.28
N LEU A 103 26.71 -7.77 -15.21
CA LEU A 103 27.64 -6.82 -14.58
C LEU A 103 28.00 -7.28 -13.15
N GLU A 104 29.13 -6.81 -12.64
CA GLU A 104 29.62 -7.09 -11.29
C GLU A 104 29.37 -5.91 -10.34
N GLU A 105 28.74 -6.20 -9.18
CA GLU A 105 28.54 -5.21 -8.12
C GLU A 105 29.89 -4.74 -7.55
N GLY A 106 30.05 -3.43 -7.41
CA GLY A 106 31.25 -2.79 -6.87
C GLY A 106 32.36 -2.56 -7.88
N GLN A 107 32.37 -3.31 -9.00
CA GLN A 107 33.28 -3.10 -10.12
C GLN A 107 32.60 -2.30 -11.24
N ASP A 108 31.52 -2.82 -11.82
CA ASP A 108 30.81 -2.18 -12.92
C ASP A 108 29.76 -1.19 -12.42
N ILE A 109 28.98 -1.60 -11.42
CA ILE A 109 27.90 -0.80 -10.83
C ILE A 109 28.00 -0.83 -9.31
N LYS A 110 27.98 0.35 -8.68
CA LYS A 110 27.96 0.48 -7.22
C LYS A 110 26.53 0.59 -6.71
N ILE A 111 26.30 0.10 -5.49
CA ILE A 111 25.10 0.42 -4.71
C ILE A 111 25.45 1.56 -3.75
N GLU A 112 24.71 2.66 -3.84
CA GLU A 112 24.92 3.83 -3.00
C GLU A 112 23.68 4.16 -2.18
N TYR A 113 23.90 4.64 -0.96
CA TYR A 113 22.83 4.97 -0.02
C TYR A 113 22.61 6.47 0.04
N SER A 114 21.44 6.94 -0.39
CA SER A 114 21.14 8.37 -0.43
C SER A 114 21.00 8.99 0.96
N GLY A 115 20.79 8.19 2.01
CA GLY A 115 20.62 8.65 3.39
C GLY A 115 19.34 9.47 3.63
N VAL A 116 18.58 9.78 2.58
CA VAL A 116 17.38 10.63 2.65
C VAL A 116 16.36 9.97 3.57
N ARG A 117 16.01 10.67 4.66
CA ARG A 117 14.87 10.34 5.51
C ARG A 117 13.58 10.77 4.83
N LEU A 118 13.26 10.14 3.70
CA LEU A 118 11.88 10.06 3.24
C LEU A 118 11.09 9.36 4.36
N SER A 119 9.87 9.80 4.63
CA SER A 119 8.93 9.28 5.65
C SER A 119 8.55 7.79 5.48
N ARG A 120 9.30 7.05 4.68
CA ARG A 120 9.11 5.63 4.40
C ARG A 120 9.77 4.81 5.50
N LYS A 121 8.96 3.99 6.17
CA LYS A 121 9.41 2.98 7.14
C LYS A 121 10.49 2.09 6.52
N SER A 122 11.45 1.65 7.33
CA SER A 122 12.51 0.73 6.88
C SER A 122 11.97 -0.64 6.49
N TYR A 123 10.85 -1.05 7.07
CA TYR A 123 10.08 -2.25 6.75
C TYR A 123 8.62 -1.91 6.44
N GLU A 124 7.95 -2.80 5.73
CA GLU A 124 6.54 -2.68 5.38
C GLU A 124 5.68 -3.40 6.42
N GLU A 125 4.66 -2.72 6.95
CA GLU A 125 3.66 -3.31 7.84
C GLU A 125 2.36 -3.48 7.06
N LEU A 126 1.92 -4.72 6.87
CA LEU A 126 0.64 -5.00 6.22
C LEU A 126 -0.51 -5.21 7.23
N LEU A 127 -0.18 -5.25 8.53
CA LEU A 127 -1.08 -5.40 9.67
C LEU A 127 -0.65 -4.48 10.80
N THR A 128 -1.62 -3.92 11.53
CA THR A 128 -1.35 -3.28 12.82
C THR A 128 -1.32 -4.31 13.95
N ALA A 129 -0.75 -3.94 15.10
CA ALA A 129 -0.67 -4.83 16.26
C ALA A 129 -2.05 -5.18 16.85
N GLU A 130 -3.05 -4.32 16.64
CA GLU A 130 -4.42 -4.51 17.14
C GLU A 130 -5.28 -5.37 16.19
N GLU A 131 -4.83 -5.60 14.96
CA GLU A 131 -5.61 -6.33 13.94
C GLU A 131 -5.50 -7.85 14.10
N GLY A 132 -6.64 -8.50 14.33
CA GLY A 132 -6.74 -9.96 14.36
C GLY A 132 -6.74 -10.59 12.97
N LEU A 133 -6.17 -11.79 12.86
CA LEU A 133 -6.15 -12.59 11.63
C LEU A 133 -6.99 -13.85 11.74
N THR A 134 -7.84 -14.11 10.75
CA THR A 134 -8.54 -15.38 10.56
C THR A 134 -8.10 -16.02 9.25
N ALA A 135 -7.70 -17.28 9.28
CA ALA A 135 -7.33 -18.01 8.07
C ALA A 135 -8.55 -18.33 7.19
N THR A 136 -8.39 -18.22 5.88
CA THR A 136 -9.35 -18.78 4.92
C THR A 136 -8.97 -20.22 4.56
N ARG A 137 -9.75 -20.85 3.67
CA ARG A 137 -9.35 -22.16 3.07
C ARG A 137 -8.08 -22.06 2.24
N ASN A 138 -7.77 -20.87 1.69
CA ASN A 138 -6.52 -20.62 1.00
C ASN A 138 -5.48 -20.09 2.00
N LYS A 139 -4.38 -20.82 2.19
CA LYS A 139 -3.27 -20.46 3.10
C LYS A 139 -2.56 -19.14 2.72
N LYS A 140 -2.82 -18.61 1.52
CA LYS A 140 -2.31 -17.31 1.07
C LYS A 140 -3.29 -16.15 1.28
N ILE A 141 -4.49 -16.39 1.83
CA ILE A 141 -5.49 -15.34 2.04
C ILE A 141 -5.98 -15.42 3.48
N PHE A 142 -5.86 -14.31 4.19
CA PHE A 142 -6.36 -14.13 5.55
C PHE A 142 -7.45 -13.06 5.56
N ILE A 143 -8.36 -13.15 6.52
CA ILE A 143 -9.33 -12.10 6.83
C ILE A 143 -8.79 -11.31 8.01
N VAL A 144 -8.67 -10.00 7.81
CA VAL A 144 -8.34 -9.01 8.83
C VAL A 144 -9.65 -8.45 9.36
N ARG A 145 -9.75 -8.34 10.69
CA ARG A 145 -10.85 -7.63 11.34
C ARG A 145 -10.34 -6.26 11.79
N PRO A 146 -10.54 -5.21 10.99
CA PRO A 146 -10.13 -3.87 11.39
C PRO A 146 -11.00 -3.37 12.55
N GLU A 147 -10.50 -2.37 13.26
CA GLU A 147 -11.31 -1.64 14.23
C GLU A 147 -12.45 -0.91 13.50
N MET A 148 -13.66 -1.03 14.02
CA MET A 148 -14.83 -0.36 13.45
C MET A 148 -14.79 1.11 13.83
N VAL A 149 -14.76 1.98 12.83
CA VAL A 149 -14.85 3.43 13.03
C VAL A 149 -16.30 3.86 12.84
N ARG A 150 -16.80 4.71 13.73
CA ARG A 150 -18.15 5.28 13.63
C ARG A 150 -18.25 6.19 12.41
N GLU A 151 -19.26 5.97 11.58
CA GLU A 151 -19.49 6.76 10.37
C GLU A 151 -19.61 8.26 10.67
N GLU A 152 -20.29 8.62 11.78
CA GLU A 152 -20.47 10.03 12.16
C GLU A 152 -19.14 10.70 12.47
N ALA A 153 -18.17 9.98 13.04
CA ALA A 153 -16.84 10.51 13.32
C ALA A 153 -16.08 10.77 12.02
N VAL A 154 -16.14 9.84 11.06
CA VAL A 154 -15.52 10.00 9.73
C VAL A 154 -16.10 11.20 9.01
N LEU A 155 -17.44 11.32 8.97
CA LEU A 155 -18.12 12.44 8.32
C LEU A 155 -17.79 13.78 8.98
N SER A 156 -17.66 13.82 10.31
CA SER A 156 -17.22 15.01 11.04
C SER A 156 -15.82 15.45 10.61
N TYR A 157 -14.84 14.53 10.60
CA TYR A 157 -13.49 14.84 10.17
C TYR A 157 -13.43 15.30 8.70
N LEU A 158 -14.19 14.66 7.81
CA LEU A 158 -14.25 15.08 6.39
C LEU A 158 -14.82 16.49 6.24
N SER A 159 -15.83 16.86 7.04
CA SER A 159 -16.41 18.19 7.05
C SER A 159 -15.39 19.25 7.51
N GLU A 160 -14.67 18.98 8.60
CA GLU A 160 -13.59 19.85 9.09
C GLU A 160 -12.48 20.03 8.05
N LEU A 161 -12.03 18.93 7.42
CA LEU A 161 -11.01 18.98 6.38
C LEU A 161 -11.47 19.79 5.18
N ARG A 162 -12.73 19.61 4.74
CA ARG A 162 -13.30 20.38 3.63
C ARG A 162 -13.30 21.87 3.95
N ASN A 163 -13.76 22.26 5.14
CA ASN A 163 -13.82 23.67 5.53
C ASN A 163 -12.43 24.29 5.62
N ALA A 164 -11.45 23.58 6.18
CA ALA A 164 -10.07 24.04 6.25
C ALA A 164 -9.38 24.14 4.87
N ALA A 165 -9.69 23.21 3.95
CA ALA A 165 -9.17 23.22 2.58
C ALA A 165 -9.72 24.39 1.75
N VAL A 166 -11.01 24.73 1.92
CA VAL A 166 -11.64 25.87 1.21
C VAL A 166 -10.95 27.21 1.52
N VAL A 167 -10.41 27.36 2.73
CA VAL A 167 -9.69 28.56 3.16
C VAL A 167 -8.16 28.40 3.11
N GLU A 168 -7.66 27.35 2.44
CA GLU A 168 -6.24 26.99 2.31
C GLU A 168 -5.45 26.96 3.64
N ASN A 169 -6.15 26.65 4.74
CA ASN A 169 -5.58 26.72 6.08
C ASN A 169 -4.95 25.39 6.47
N ARG A 170 -3.62 25.32 6.32
CA ARG A 170 -2.85 24.09 6.52
C ARG A 170 -2.79 23.58 7.97
N PRO A 171 -2.59 24.41 9.02
CA PRO A 171 -2.55 23.91 10.39
C PRO A 171 -3.80 23.14 10.84
N PRO A 172 -5.05 23.59 10.58
CA PRO A 172 -6.25 22.82 10.87
C PRO A 172 -6.34 21.50 10.10
N ILE A 173 -5.94 21.47 8.82
CA ILE A 173 -5.89 20.21 8.03
C ILE A 173 -5.01 19.18 8.73
N ILE A 174 -3.80 19.59 9.12
CA ILE A 174 -2.86 18.72 9.83
C ILE A 174 -3.40 18.31 11.21
N GLY A 175 -4.07 19.23 11.91
CA GLY A 175 -4.72 18.97 13.20
C GLY A 175 -5.85 17.95 13.12
N THR A 176 -6.78 18.12 12.18
CA THR A 176 -7.89 17.18 11.98
C THR A 176 -7.38 15.80 11.55
N LEU A 177 -6.41 15.74 10.64
CA LEU A 177 -5.76 14.49 10.26
C LEU A 177 -4.97 13.84 11.43
N ARG A 178 -4.53 14.61 12.43
CA ARG A 178 -3.97 14.08 13.70
C ARG A 178 -5.00 13.37 14.54
N MET A 179 -6.15 14.01 14.72
CA MET A 179 -7.23 13.46 15.53
C MET A 179 -7.87 12.24 14.85
N ALA A 180 -8.00 12.27 13.51
CA ALA A 180 -8.59 11.18 12.74
C ALA A 180 -7.72 9.92 12.68
N SER A 181 -6.41 10.03 12.89
CA SER A 181 -5.50 8.88 12.92
C SER A 181 -4.39 9.04 13.96
N PRO A 182 -4.70 8.96 15.27
CA PRO A 182 -3.75 9.24 16.34
C PRO A 182 -2.56 8.26 16.34
N SER A 183 -2.83 6.99 16.06
CA SER A 183 -1.83 5.91 16.02
C SER A 183 -0.81 6.11 14.91
N THR A 184 -1.21 6.64 13.74
CA THR A 184 -0.30 6.98 12.65
C THR A 184 0.71 8.04 13.09
N TRP A 185 0.24 9.09 13.76
CA TRP A 185 1.11 10.18 14.23
C TRP A 185 2.07 9.78 15.32
N LEU A 186 1.61 9.00 16.31
CA LEU A 186 2.46 8.48 17.37
C LEU A 186 3.58 7.59 16.81
N ARG A 187 3.32 6.90 15.69
CA ARG A 187 4.29 5.97 15.07
C ARG A 187 5.25 6.63 14.07
N THR A 188 4.84 7.69 13.35
CA THR A 188 5.66 8.29 12.27
C THR A 188 6.05 9.75 12.50
N GLY A 189 5.39 10.46 13.41
CA GLY A 189 5.59 11.90 13.64
C GLY A 189 5.19 12.81 12.48
N ARG A 190 4.60 12.27 11.39
CA ARG A 190 4.14 13.01 10.19
C ARG A 190 2.97 12.28 9.50
N LEU A 191 2.04 13.04 8.90
CA LEU A 191 1.11 12.49 7.90
C LEU A 191 1.86 12.12 6.62
N ILE A 192 1.34 11.07 5.98
CA ILE A 192 1.82 10.50 4.71
C ILE A 192 1.83 11.57 3.62
#